data_AF-A0A447THW9-F1
#
_entry.id   AF-A0A447THW9-F1
#
_cell.length_a   1.000
_cell.length_b   1.000
_cell.length_c   1.000
_cell.angle_alpha   90.00
_cell.angle_beta   90.00
_cell.angle_gamma   90.00
#
_symmetry.space_group_name_H-M   'P 1'
#
loop_
_entity.id
_entity.type
_entity.pdbx_description
1 polymer ?
#
loop_
_entity_poly.entity_id
_entity_poly.type
_entity_poly.pdbx_seq_one_letter_code
_entity_poly.pdbx_strand_id
1 'polypeptide(L)'
;MNKSLNFAVELEGRDAFGRASGTAIVQAPRILPRVIKLPADVCDGRPHCFVFLSSILHSHVHELFPGMAVKGCYQFRVTRDSELSVDDDDFKNLRTALQGELRQRQFGDAVRLEIADTCPQHMESFLLTQFNLQPRDVYRVNGR
;
A
#
# COMPACT_ATOMS: atom_id res chain seq x y z
N MET A 1 -10.55 -11.07 6.47
CA MET A 1 -10.37 -9.59 6.57
C MET A 1 -9.17 -9.15 5.75
N ASN A 2 -9.35 -8.19 4.85
CA ASN A 2 -8.29 -7.59 4.06
C ASN A 2 -7.36 -6.74 4.94
N LYS A 3 -6.47 -7.45 5.64
CA LYS A 3 -5.32 -6.92 6.36
C LYS A 3 -4.18 -6.56 5.38
N SER A 4 -4.45 -6.20 4.13
CA SER A 4 -3.38 -5.67 3.27
C SER A 4 -3.07 -4.24 3.70
N LEU A 5 -1.78 -3.94 3.81
CA LEU A 5 -1.28 -2.59 4.01
C LEU A 5 -0.96 -2.05 2.61
N ASN A 6 -1.72 -1.07 2.15
CA ASN A 6 -1.58 -0.53 0.79
C ASN A 6 -1.16 0.93 0.85
N PHE A 7 -0.33 1.33 -0.10
CA PHE A 7 0.15 2.69 -0.28
C PHE A 7 -0.14 3.14 -1.70
N ALA A 8 -0.74 4.31 -1.83
CA ALA A 8 -0.85 5.02 -3.09
C ALA A 8 0.32 5.98 -3.19
N VAL A 9 1.15 5.83 -4.22
CA VAL A 9 2.40 6.55 -4.40
C VAL A 9 2.25 7.47 -5.59
N GLU A 10 2.43 8.77 -5.36
CA GLU A 10 2.48 9.77 -6.41
C GLU A 10 3.90 9.85 -6.95
N LEU A 11 4.03 9.77 -8.27
CA LEU A 11 5.30 9.68 -8.97
C LEU A 11 5.41 10.81 -9.99
N GLU A 12 6.60 11.38 -10.11
CA GLU A 12 6.96 12.32 -11.17
C GLU A 12 8.16 11.77 -11.94
N GLY A 13 8.12 11.89 -13.26
CA GLY A 13 9.19 11.47 -14.14
C GLY A 13 8.68 10.63 -15.30
N ARG A 14 9.63 10.00 -15.98
CA ARG A 14 9.36 9.08 -17.08
C ARG A 14 9.86 7.71 -16.69
N ASP A 15 9.01 6.70 -16.88
CA ASP A 15 9.49 5.32 -16.77
C ASP A 15 10.53 5.02 -17.87
N ALA A 16 11.17 3.85 -17.80
CA ALA A 16 12.16 3.42 -18.80
C ALA A 16 11.59 3.35 -20.24
N PHE A 17 10.28 3.51 -20.42
CA PHE A 17 9.56 3.49 -21.69
C PHE A 17 9.05 4.88 -22.11
N GLY A 18 9.44 5.95 -21.40
CA GLY A 18 9.10 7.33 -21.73
C GLY A 18 7.66 7.74 -21.41
N ARG A 19 6.88 6.91 -20.69
CA ARG A 19 5.52 7.23 -20.29
C ARG A 19 5.54 8.10 -19.03
N ALA A 20 4.67 9.10 -19.00
CA ALA A 20 4.41 9.88 -17.79
C ALA A 20 3.68 8.97 -16.80
N SER A 21 4.42 8.39 -15.86
CA SER A 21 3.86 7.55 -14.80
C SER A 21 3.56 8.45 -13.61
N GLY A 22 2.29 8.81 -13.44
CA GLY A 22 1.84 9.74 -12.39
C GLY A 22 1.54 9.10 -11.03
N THR A 23 1.20 7.80 -10.99
CA THR A 23 0.72 7.15 -9.76
C THR A 23 0.92 5.64 -9.77
N ALA A 24 1.22 5.05 -8.61
CA ALA A 24 1.35 3.61 -8.40
C ALA A 24 0.65 3.14 -7.12
N ILE A 25 0.28 1.86 -7.07
CA ILE A 25 -0.23 1.20 -5.85
C ILE A 25 0.79 0.16 -5.41
N VAL A 26 1.28 0.31 -4.19
CA VAL A 26 2.18 -0.65 -3.53
C VAL A 26 1.39 -1.41 -2.47
N GLN A 27 1.45 -2.74 -2.54
CA GLN A 27 0.84 -3.61 -1.54
C GLN A 27 1.93 -4.29 -0.73
N ALA A 28 1.90 -4.11 0.60
CA ALA A 28 2.82 -4.80 1.48
C ALA A 28 2.48 -6.30 1.51
N PRO A 29 3.46 -7.20 1.35
CA PRO A 29 3.26 -8.63 1.49
C PRO A 29 2.70 -8.98 2.89
N ARG A 30 1.61 -9.75 2.93
CA ARG A 30 0.95 -10.15 4.21
C ARG A 30 1.82 -11.04 5.09
N ILE A 31 2.80 -11.73 4.50
CA ILE A 31 3.74 -12.59 5.20
C ILE A 31 4.69 -11.81 6.12
N LEU A 32 4.86 -10.50 5.89
CA LEU A 32 5.75 -9.67 6.69
C LEU A 32 5.06 -9.26 7.99
N PRO A 33 5.77 -9.34 9.14
CA PRO A 33 5.22 -8.87 10.41
C PRO A 33 5.01 -7.36 10.36
N ARG A 34 3.85 -6.90 10.86
CA ARG A 34 3.51 -5.46 10.87
C ARG A 34 4.32 -4.66 11.88
N VAL A 35 4.81 -5.32 12.91
CA VAL A 35 5.68 -4.76 13.95
C VAL A 35 6.97 -5.58 13.91
N ILE A 36 8.07 -4.93 13.59
CA ILE A 36 9.38 -5.55 13.45
C ILE A 36 10.21 -5.17 14.67
N LYS A 37 10.75 -6.17 15.37
CA LYS A 37 11.70 -5.94 16.46
C LYS A 37 13.05 -5.52 15.86
N LEU A 38 13.57 -4.38 16.30
CA LEU A 38 14.89 -3.91 15.93
C LEU A 38 15.97 -4.60 16.77
N PRO A 39 17.15 -4.85 16.20
CA PRO A 39 18.28 -5.39 16.96
C PRO A 39 18.78 -4.37 18.00
N ALA A 40 19.36 -4.86 19.09
CA ALA A 40 19.63 -4.07 20.31
C ALA A 40 20.70 -2.99 20.12
N ASP A 41 21.61 -3.19 19.17
CA ASP A 41 22.65 -2.26 18.73
C ASP A 41 22.07 -0.98 18.11
N VAL A 42 20.97 -1.08 17.36
CA VAL A 42 20.26 0.07 16.77
C VAL A 42 19.43 0.84 17.81
N CYS A 43 19.21 0.25 18.99
CA CYS A 43 18.28 0.76 19.98
C CYS A 43 18.94 1.25 21.27
N ASP A 44 20.23 1.63 21.20
CA ASP A 44 21.02 2.13 22.33
C ASP A 44 21.02 1.17 23.53
N GLY A 45 21.05 -0.14 23.26
CA GLY A 45 21.00 -1.17 24.30
C GLY A 45 19.62 -1.43 24.90
N ARG A 46 18.54 -0.83 24.38
CA ARG A 46 17.17 -1.11 24.83
C ARG A 46 16.72 -2.51 24.38
N PRO A 47 16.21 -3.37 25.28
CA PRO A 47 15.87 -4.77 24.96
C PRO A 47 14.61 -4.94 24.09
N HIS A 48 13.76 -3.90 24.05
CA HIS A 48 12.46 -3.90 23.40
C HIS A 48 12.31 -2.64 22.57
N CYS A 49 12.57 -2.78 21.28
CA CYS A 49 12.57 -1.69 20.32
C CYS A 49 11.90 -2.21 19.06
N PHE A 50 10.90 -1.48 18.58
CA PHE A 50 10.04 -1.94 17.52
C PHE A 50 9.78 -0.81 16.54
N VAL A 51 9.59 -1.18 15.28
CA VAL A 51 9.19 -0.26 14.21
C VAL A 51 8.03 -0.87 13.44
N PHE A 52 7.11 -0.02 12.97
CA PHE A 52 6.05 -0.49 12.09
C PHE A 52 6.59 -0.72 10.68
N LEU A 53 6.10 -1.78 10.04
CA LEU A 53 6.38 -2.04 8.62
C LEU A 53 5.93 -0.86 7.74
N SER A 54 4.85 -0.17 8.12
CA SER A 54 4.39 1.04 7.42
C SER A 54 5.44 2.15 7.43
N SER A 55 6.13 2.36 8.57
CA SER A 55 7.19 3.37 8.69
C SER A 55 8.39 3.04 7.80
N ILE A 56 8.78 1.76 7.73
CA ILE A 56 9.86 1.30 6.84
C ILE A 56 9.46 1.51 5.38
N LEU A 57 8.29 1.02 4.97
CA LEU A 57 7.82 1.15 3.59
C LEU A 57 7.70 2.63 3.20
N HIS A 58 7.15 3.48 4.06
CA HIS A 58 7.06 4.91 3.78
C HIS A 58 8.45 5.55 3.60
N SER A 59 9.45 5.17 4.41
CA SER A 59 10.80 5.74 4.31
C SER A 59 11.57 5.24 3.09
N HIS A 60 11.33 4.00 2.67
CA HIS A 60 12.08 3.33 1.59
C HIS A 60 11.27 3.16 0.29
N VAL A 61 10.08 3.77 0.18
CA VAL A 61 9.21 3.63 -1.00
C VAL A 61 9.89 4.05 -2.30
N HIS A 62 10.82 5.01 -2.22
CA HIS A 62 11.59 5.51 -3.36
C HIS A 62 12.46 4.44 -4.02
N GLU A 63 12.92 3.43 -3.26
CA GLU A 63 13.72 2.32 -3.78
C GLU A 63 12.92 1.41 -4.72
N LEU A 64 11.58 1.41 -4.61
CA LEU A 64 10.70 0.64 -5.49
C LEU A 64 10.54 1.28 -6.88
N PHE A 65 10.92 2.56 -7.04
CA PHE A 65 10.71 3.35 -8.26
C PHE A 65 12.01 4.01 -8.73
N PRO A 66 13.05 3.22 -9.10
CA PRO A 66 14.31 3.78 -9.56
C PRO A 66 14.11 4.63 -10.82
N GLY A 67 14.73 5.82 -10.84
CA GLY A 67 14.61 6.77 -11.95
C GLY A 67 13.36 7.66 -11.92
N MET A 68 12.52 7.54 -10.88
CA MET A 68 11.34 8.38 -10.68
C MET A 68 11.42 9.13 -9.35
N ALA A 69 10.83 10.33 -9.30
CA ALA A 69 10.72 11.10 -8.07
C ALA A 69 9.40 10.79 -7.37
N VAL A 70 9.45 10.27 -6.15
CA VAL A 70 8.26 10.09 -5.30
C VAL A 70 7.85 11.44 -4.72
N LYS A 71 6.62 11.88 -4.99
CA LYS A 71 6.06 13.15 -4.48
C LYS A 71 5.23 12.96 -3.21
N GLY A 72 4.60 11.80 -3.07
CA GLY A 72 3.73 11.49 -1.96
C GLY A 72 3.53 9.99 -1.80
N CYS A 73 3.30 9.56 -0.57
CA CYS A 73 3.00 8.18 -0.21
C CYS A 73 1.87 8.18 0.81
N TYR A 74 0.73 7.62 0.43
CA TYR A 74 -0.51 7.72 1.21
C TYR A 74 -1.04 6.33 1.52
N GLN A 75 -1.14 6.01 2.81
CA GLN A 75 -1.69 4.73 3.23
C GLN A 75 -3.21 4.70 2.97
N PHE A 76 -3.70 3.57 2.46
CA PHE A 76 -5.13 3.35 2.25
C PHE A 76 -5.56 1.89 2.50
N ARG A 77 -6.86 1.69 2.76
CA ARG A 77 -7.49 0.37 2.88
C ARG A 77 -8.76 0.32 2.05
N VAL A 78 -8.99 -0.80 1.38
CA VAL A 78 -10.24 -1.09 0.67
C VAL A 78 -10.89 -2.31 1.30
N THR A 79 -12.17 -2.19 1.63
CA THR A 79 -13.02 -3.31 2.09
C THR A 79 -13.93 -3.76 0.96
N ARG A 80 -14.12 -5.07 0.81
CA ARG A 80 -14.96 -5.70 -0.22
C ARG A 80 -16.03 -6.60 0.39
N ASP A 81 -17.17 -6.72 -0.27
CA ASP A 81 -18.32 -7.52 0.22
C ASP A 81 -18.00 -9.02 0.39
N SER A 82 -17.08 -9.57 -0.41
CA SER A 82 -16.63 -10.97 -0.29
C SER A 82 -15.80 -11.26 0.97
N GLU A 83 -15.40 -10.24 1.74
CA GLU A 83 -14.67 -10.43 3.01
C GLU A 83 -15.56 -10.89 4.17
N LEU A 84 -16.88 -10.91 3.98
CA LEU A 84 -17.83 -11.49 4.91
C LEU A 84 -17.89 -13.02 4.84
N SER A 85 -17.18 -13.65 3.90
CA SER A 85 -17.14 -15.11 3.75
C SER A 85 -15.72 -15.66 3.48
N VAL A 86 -15.09 -16.15 4.56
CA VAL A 86 -14.28 -17.39 4.65
C VAL A 86 -12.83 -17.47 4.10
N ASP A 87 -11.98 -17.93 5.02
CA ASP A 87 -10.74 -18.75 5.01
C ASP A 87 -9.34 -18.33 4.53
N ASP A 88 -8.39 -18.92 5.28
CA ASP A 88 -7.03 -18.57 5.66
C ASP A 88 -5.93 -19.23 4.78
N ASP A 89 -6.14 -19.43 3.48
CA ASP A 89 -5.15 -20.14 2.63
C ASP A 89 -4.63 -19.26 1.48
N ASP A 90 -3.46 -18.62 1.66
CA ASP A 90 -2.61 -18.26 0.51
C ASP A 90 -1.14 -18.00 0.90
N PHE A 91 -0.52 -18.98 1.57
CA PHE A 91 0.94 -19.09 1.65
C PHE A 91 1.46 -19.80 0.39
N LYS A 92 1.65 -19.06 -0.71
CA LYS A 92 2.53 -19.47 -1.84
C LYS A 92 2.65 -18.34 -2.86
N ASN A 93 3.80 -17.66 -2.85
CA ASN A 93 4.56 -17.21 -4.03
C ASN A 93 5.41 -15.97 -3.73
N LEU A 94 6.42 -16.12 -2.86
CA LEU A 94 7.44 -15.09 -2.62
C LEU A 94 8.48 -14.98 -3.76
N ARG A 95 8.37 -15.79 -4.83
CA ARG A 95 9.33 -15.77 -5.96
C ARG A 95 8.78 -15.27 -7.29
N THR A 96 7.47 -15.12 -7.43
CA THR A 96 6.84 -14.82 -8.74
C THR A 96 6.41 -13.35 -8.90
N ALA A 97 6.56 -12.51 -7.86
CA ALA A 97 6.08 -11.12 -7.88
C ALA A 97 7.03 -10.11 -8.58
N LEU A 98 8.22 -10.56 -9.03
CA LEU A 98 9.20 -9.71 -9.70
C LEU A 98 9.01 -9.63 -11.23
N GLN A 99 8.17 -10.47 -11.81
CA GLN A 99 7.88 -10.44 -13.25
C GLN A 99 6.52 -9.81 -13.47
N GLY A 100 6.57 -8.60 -14.03
CA GLY A 100 5.42 -7.76 -14.32
C GLY A 100 4.37 -8.51 -15.11
N GLU A 101 3.21 -8.65 -14.51
CA GLU A 101 1.92 -8.65 -15.15
C GLU A 101 0.93 -8.26 -14.06
N LEU A 102 0.37 -7.04 -14.18
CA LEU A 102 -0.77 -6.59 -13.40
C LEU A 102 -1.94 -7.51 -13.75
N ARG A 103 -1.99 -8.69 -13.11
CA ARG A 103 -3.21 -9.49 -13.05
C ARG A 103 -4.27 -8.58 -12.43
N GLN A 104 -5.14 -8.05 -13.28
CA GLN A 104 -6.48 -7.63 -12.94
C GLN A 104 -7.17 -8.84 -12.30
N ARG A 105 -6.86 -9.07 -11.02
CA ARG A 105 -7.63 -9.95 -10.17
C ARG A 105 -9.00 -9.27 -10.10
N GLN A 106 -9.99 -9.90 -10.72
CA GLN A 106 -11.39 -9.57 -10.54
C GLN A 106 -11.72 -9.88 -9.08
N PHE A 107 -11.47 -8.89 -8.23
CA PHE A 107 -11.87 -8.95 -6.85
C PHE A 107 -13.27 -8.34 -6.76
N GLY A 108 -14.16 -8.94 -5.97
CA GLY A 108 -15.54 -8.47 -5.80
C GLY A 108 -15.66 -6.98 -5.44
N ASP A 109 -16.89 -6.47 -5.52
CA ASP A 109 -17.17 -5.04 -5.42
C ASP A 109 -16.61 -4.43 -4.13
N ALA A 110 -15.82 -3.37 -4.30
CA ALA A 110 -15.36 -2.55 -3.19
C ALA A 110 -16.54 -1.77 -2.64
N VAL A 111 -16.63 -1.67 -1.32
CA VAL A 111 -17.74 -0.98 -0.63
C VAL A 111 -17.27 0.13 0.30
N ARG A 112 -15.96 0.16 0.62
CA ARG A 112 -15.39 1.18 1.49
C ARG A 112 -13.94 1.44 1.16
N LEU A 113 -13.58 2.73 1.16
CA LEU A 113 -12.21 3.21 1.03
C LEU A 113 -11.83 4.03 2.27
N GLU A 114 -10.82 3.58 3.01
CA GLU A 114 -10.18 4.36 4.06
C GLU A 114 -8.88 4.97 3.51
N ILE A 115 -8.65 6.27 3.67
CA ILE A 115 -7.43 6.96 3.22
C ILE A 115 -6.82 7.80 4.33
N ALA A 116 -5.51 8.00 4.29
CA ALA A 116 -4.84 8.96 5.18
C ALA A 116 -5.46 10.37 5.06
N ASP A 117 -5.57 11.08 6.18
CA ASP A 117 -6.01 12.47 6.25
C ASP A 117 -5.16 13.43 5.39
N THR A 118 -3.87 13.16 5.30
CA THR A 118 -2.89 13.86 4.45
C THR A 118 -3.03 13.57 2.96
N CYS A 119 -3.92 12.64 2.56
CA CYS A 119 -4.11 12.27 1.15
C CYS A 119 -4.77 13.43 0.38
N PRO A 120 -4.13 13.91 -0.71
CA PRO A 120 -4.64 15.02 -1.51
C PRO A 120 -5.82 14.57 -2.38
N GLN A 121 -6.65 15.52 -2.79
CA GLN A 121 -7.93 15.24 -3.45
C GLN A 121 -7.78 14.53 -4.81
N HIS A 122 -6.69 14.80 -5.55
CA HIS A 122 -6.43 14.11 -6.82
C HIS A 122 -6.11 12.63 -6.60
N MET A 123 -5.40 12.30 -5.52
CA MET A 123 -5.12 10.92 -5.13
C MET A 123 -6.36 10.19 -4.64
N GLU A 124 -7.22 10.85 -3.87
CA GLU A 124 -8.54 10.32 -3.51
C GLU A 124 -9.37 10.00 -4.76
N SER A 125 -9.42 10.94 -5.70
CA SER A 125 -10.15 10.78 -6.96
C SER A 125 -9.60 9.61 -7.80
N PHE A 126 -8.28 9.48 -7.88
CA PHE A 126 -7.61 8.33 -8.50
C PHE A 126 -8.04 7.00 -7.86
N LEU A 127 -8.04 6.92 -6.53
CA LEU A 127 -8.42 5.70 -5.80
C LEU A 127 -9.91 5.38 -5.99
N LEU A 128 -10.79 6.39 -5.96
CA LEU A 128 -12.21 6.23 -6.24
C LEU A 128 -12.47 5.64 -7.63
N THR A 129 -11.83 6.20 -8.67
CA THR A 129 -11.92 5.67 -10.04
C THR A 129 -11.38 4.25 -10.12
N GLN A 130 -10.22 3.98 -9.50
CA GLN A 130 -9.57 2.67 -9.59
C GLN A 130 -10.36 1.56 -8.88
N PHE A 131 -11.07 1.88 -7.80
CA PHE A 131 -11.89 0.90 -7.07
C PHE A 131 -13.38 0.96 -7.41
N ASN A 132 -13.77 1.78 -8.39
CA ASN A 132 -15.17 2.00 -8.79
C ASN A 132 -16.09 2.38 -7.61
N LEU A 133 -15.60 3.29 -6.76
CA LEU A 133 -16.28 3.76 -5.55
C LEU A 133 -16.84 5.16 -5.73
N GLN A 134 -17.78 5.54 -4.87
CA GLN A 134 -18.33 6.90 -4.80
C GLN A 134 -17.71 7.69 -3.63
N PRO A 135 -17.71 9.03 -3.66
CA PRO A 135 -17.17 9.85 -2.56
C PRO A 135 -17.78 9.56 -1.18
N ARG A 136 -19.04 9.12 -1.15
CA ARG A 136 -19.73 8.70 0.10
C ARG A 136 -19.14 7.45 0.75
N ASP A 137 -18.36 6.68 0.00
CA ASP A 137 -17.72 5.44 0.47
C ASP A 137 -16.32 5.70 1.06
N VAL A 138 -15.89 6.97 1.10
CA VAL A 138 -14.56 7.41 1.57
C VAL A 138 -14.59 7.80 3.04
N TYR A 139 -13.59 7.30 3.76
CA TYR A 139 -13.36 7.60 5.17
C TYR A 139 -11.92 8.09 5.34
N ARG A 140 -11.75 9.33 5.78
CA ARG A 140 -10.42 9.86 6.12
C ARG A 140 -10.05 9.38 7.52
N VAL A 141 -8.87 8.79 7.64
CA VAL A 141 -8.34 8.24 8.89
C VAL A 141 -7.04 8.94 9.26
N ASN A 142 -6.93 9.32 10.55
CA ASN A 142 -5.68 9.81 11.11
C ASN A 142 -4.75 8.61 11.29
N GLY A 143 -3.85 8.41 10.33
CA GLY A 143 -2.86 7.33 10.38
C GLY A 143 -1.85 7.59 11.51
N ARG A 144 -2.01 6.90 12.64
CA ARG A 144 -0.93 6.68 13.62
C ARG A 144 -0.54 5.22 13.62
#